data_AF-A0A2V9STW9-F1
#
_entry.id   AF-A0A2V9STW9-F1
#
_cell.length_a   1.000
_cell.length_b   1.000
_cell.length_c   1.000
_cell.angle_alpha   90.00
_cell.angle_beta   90.00
_cell.angle_gamma   90.00
#
_symmetry.space_group_name_H-M   'P 1'
#
loop_
_entity.id
_entity.type
_entity.pdbx_description
1 polymer ?
#
loop_
_entity_poly.entity_id
_entity_poly.type
_entity_poly.pdbx_seq_one_letter_code
_entity_poly.pdbx_strand_id
1 'polypeptide(L)'
;MVVAVVLITLILRSPSRAEQISLDALVSPSTMILKDGRPLTFAVHGFIEFKSIAELFPSIEAQTRRWQLDDPQRQGLARELLRRGIESRVVSMSDERPLEALITHTSDELRQAIARVKEPLPPGYAEAFLAVQEKWKHSLNCWSASPFIAARVLSNWYPIEEGIQLYGASYDSTEHFWQAVKYHPDTTVADLSELIGVLQHSDWNSWLARLDGDPKIYLPNAYAVEFLRHNLAPERLRWFREELNHHGLNPGDRVRTIQQRSNTSFRFSAFEEKVLWGDLADLFHLVYVFSLPDDPIRKALAERHFDAIYLGKRRMGFISQDFRSLMLEIWKVKYLQMPRFREVISSIPLDIKLEHFLNDGDSPDIPIPVYVGYLNQIRQLAGSKKISE
;
A
#
# COMPACT_ATOMS: atom_id res chain seq x y z
N MET A 1 -51.23 28.71 -39.04
CA MET A 1 -50.28 27.61 -38.76
C MET A 1 -48.88 28.13 -39.00
N VAL A 2 -48.06 28.22 -37.94
CA VAL A 2 -46.60 27.97 -37.91
C VAL A 2 -46.16 28.31 -36.48
N VAL A 3 -45.49 27.33 -35.88
CA VAL A 3 -44.94 27.24 -34.53
C VAL A 3 -43.66 28.09 -34.44
N ALA A 4 -43.44 28.81 -33.32
CA ALA A 4 -42.14 29.40 -33.01
C ALA A 4 -41.84 29.34 -31.49
N VAL A 5 -41.37 28.14 -31.10
CA VAL A 5 -40.16 27.89 -30.30
C VAL A 5 -39.95 28.74 -29.03
N VAL A 6 -40.36 28.13 -27.92
CA VAL A 6 -39.68 28.21 -26.62
C VAL A 6 -38.24 27.70 -26.81
N LEU A 7 -37.22 28.52 -26.58
CA LEU A 7 -35.88 28.01 -26.28
C LEU A 7 -35.40 28.60 -24.96
N ILE A 8 -35.72 27.84 -23.92
CA ILE A 8 -35.07 27.87 -22.61
C ILE A 8 -33.56 27.84 -22.85
N THR A 9 -32.88 28.93 -22.50
CA THR A 9 -31.44 28.95 -22.21
C THR A 9 -31.18 28.07 -20.99
N LEU A 10 -31.28 26.76 -21.20
CA LEU A 10 -30.62 25.76 -20.39
C LEU A 10 -29.14 26.01 -20.65
N ILE A 11 -28.51 26.63 -19.65
CA ILE A 11 -27.08 26.66 -19.44
C ILE A 11 -26.63 25.19 -19.53
N LEU A 12 -26.26 24.79 -20.75
CA LEU A 12 -25.49 23.60 -21.03
C LEU A 12 -24.18 23.82 -20.29
N ARG A 13 -24.15 23.39 -19.02
CA ARG A 13 -22.93 22.91 -18.40
C ARG A 13 -22.42 21.83 -19.34
N SER A 14 -21.52 22.23 -20.24
CA SER A 14 -20.67 21.28 -20.93
C SER A 14 -20.11 20.39 -19.83
N PRO A 15 -20.28 19.06 -19.88
CA PRO A 15 -19.53 18.21 -18.98
C PRO A 15 -18.07 18.54 -19.26
N SER A 16 -17.38 19.14 -18.28
CA SER A 16 -15.95 19.39 -18.35
C SER A 16 -15.31 18.05 -18.70
N ARG A 17 -14.78 17.93 -19.92
CA ARG A 17 -13.85 16.84 -20.22
C ARG A 17 -12.76 16.94 -19.17
N ALA A 18 -12.55 15.88 -18.39
CA ALA A 18 -11.36 15.77 -17.59
C ALA A 18 -10.17 16.03 -18.53
N GLU A 19 -9.32 17.01 -18.22
CA GLU A 19 -8.15 17.32 -19.06
C GLU A 19 -7.34 16.03 -19.23
N GLN A 20 -7.21 15.58 -20.48
CA GLN A 20 -6.39 14.42 -20.81
C GLN A 20 -4.93 14.78 -20.57
N ILE A 21 -4.19 13.90 -19.86
CA ILE A 21 -2.77 14.08 -19.62
C ILE A 21 -2.03 13.67 -20.89
N SER A 22 -1.25 14.59 -21.47
CA SER A 22 -0.42 14.25 -22.65
C SER A 22 0.77 13.40 -22.24
N LEU A 23 1.27 12.58 -23.17
CA LEU A 23 2.47 11.78 -22.94
C LEU A 23 3.70 12.67 -22.65
N ASP A 24 3.82 13.82 -23.32
CA ASP A 24 4.90 14.79 -23.05
C ASP A 24 4.82 15.33 -21.60
N ALA A 25 3.62 15.68 -21.13
CA ALA A 25 3.42 16.11 -19.74
C ALA A 25 3.71 14.99 -18.73
N LEU A 26 3.44 13.73 -19.09
CA LEU A 26 3.73 12.59 -18.24
C LEU A 26 5.24 12.37 -18.07
N VAL A 27 6.03 12.49 -19.14
CA VAL A 27 7.47 12.20 -19.15
C VAL A 27 8.37 13.40 -18.84
N SER A 28 7.84 14.62 -18.83
CA SER A 28 8.59 15.81 -18.43
C SER A 28 8.82 15.83 -16.91
N PRO A 29 10.08 15.83 -16.43
CA PRO A 29 10.38 15.74 -15.00
C PRO A 29 9.76 16.84 -14.14
N SER A 30 9.79 18.09 -14.61
CA SER A 30 9.26 19.26 -13.89
C SER A 30 7.74 19.40 -13.93
N THR A 31 7.05 18.65 -14.78
CA THR A 31 5.60 18.81 -14.94
C THR A 31 4.87 18.30 -13.70
N MET A 32 4.03 19.15 -13.12
CA MET A 32 3.05 18.78 -12.09
C MET A 32 1.72 18.40 -12.74
N ILE A 33 1.18 17.25 -12.36
CA ILE A 33 -0.14 16.81 -12.82
C ILE A 33 -1.19 17.37 -11.87
N LEU A 34 -2.24 18.00 -12.42
CA LEU A 34 -3.31 18.60 -11.64
C LEU A 34 -4.60 17.77 -11.70
N LYS A 35 -5.31 17.70 -10.57
CA LYS A 35 -6.68 17.20 -10.46
C LYS A 35 -7.51 18.24 -9.69
N ASP A 36 -8.62 18.67 -10.27
CA ASP A 36 -9.50 19.69 -9.68
C ASP A 36 -8.76 20.97 -9.26
N GLY A 37 -7.76 21.38 -10.06
CA GLY A 37 -6.92 22.55 -9.80
C GLY A 37 -5.86 22.38 -8.71
N ARG A 38 -5.68 21.16 -8.16
CA ARG A 38 -4.68 20.85 -7.13
C ARG A 38 -3.61 19.90 -7.67
N PRO A 39 -2.33 20.09 -7.31
CA PRO A 39 -1.29 19.11 -7.65
C PRO A 39 -1.58 17.75 -7.04
N LEU A 40 -1.42 16.70 -7.84
CA LEU A 40 -1.37 15.34 -7.34
C LEU A 40 -0.07 15.16 -6.54
N THR A 41 -0.20 14.55 -5.37
CA THR A 41 0.94 14.08 -4.58
C THR A 41 1.16 12.61 -4.87
N PHE A 42 2.39 12.26 -5.18
CA PHE A 42 2.86 10.89 -5.35
C PHE A 42 3.85 10.58 -4.23
N ALA A 43 4.15 9.30 -4.03
CA ALA A 43 5.13 8.91 -3.01
C ALA A 43 5.94 7.68 -3.42
N VAL A 44 7.26 7.74 -3.19
CA VAL A 44 8.11 6.54 -3.19
C VAL A 44 8.03 5.92 -1.80
N HIS A 45 7.91 4.60 -1.73
CA HIS A 45 7.71 3.88 -0.47
C HIS A 45 6.52 4.43 0.34
N GLY A 46 5.47 4.95 -0.31
CA GLY A 46 4.27 5.50 0.35
C GLY A 46 4.46 6.78 1.19
N PHE A 47 5.69 7.19 1.51
CA PHE A 47 5.97 8.28 2.46
C PHE A 47 6.93 9.36 1.94
N ILE A 48 7.76 9.07 0.93
CA ILE A 48 8.64 10.07 0.32
C ILE A 48 7.84 10.79 -0.75
N GLU A 49 7.15 11.85 -0.34
CA GLU A 49 6.23 12.61 -1.19
C GLU A 49 6.95 13.47 -2.23
N PHE A 50 6.35 13.57 -3.41
CA PHE A 50 6.77 14.45 -4.49
C PHE A 50 5.58 14.83 -5.38
N LYS A 51 5.66 15.99 -6.04
CA LYS A 51 4.63 16.47 -6.98
C LYS A 51 5.10 16.43 -8.44
N SER A 52 6.40 16.32 -8.65
CA SER A 52 7.05 16.22 -9.95
C SER A 52 8.25 15.24 -9.87
N ILE A 53 8.59 14.55 -10.97
CA ILE A 53 9.71 13.58 -10.93
C ILE A 53 11.04 14.29 -10.64
N ALA A 54 11.19 15.55 -11.07
CA ALA A 54 12.38 16.35 -10.80
C ALA A 54 12.66 16.51 -9.29
N GLU A 55 11.62 16.58 -8.46
CA GLU A 55 11.76 16.66 -6.99
C GLU A 55 12.40 15.40 -6.39
N LEU A 56 12.32 14.26 -7.08
CA LEU A 56 12.95 13.01 -6.62
C LEU A 56 14.45 12.97 -6.86
N PHE A 57 14.98 13.70 -7.85
CA PHE A 57 16.39 13.55 -8.23
C PHE A 57 17.37 13.84 -7.08
N PRO A 58 17.22 14.94 -6.31
CA PRO A 58 18.07 15.18 -5.14
C PRO A 58 17.91 14.11 -4.06
N SER A 59 16.69 13.57 -3.88
CA SER A 59 16.43 12.50 -2.92
C SER A 59 17.14 11.19 -3.32
N ILE A 60 17.10 10.82 -4.60
CA ILE A 60 17.83 9.67 -5.14
C ILE A 60 19.34 9.85 -4.95
N GLU A 61 19.87 11.04 -5.22
CA GLU A 61 21.29 11.34 -5.00
C GLU A 61 21.67 11.21 -3.52
N ALA A 62 20.84 11.75 -2.62
CA ALA A 62 21.07 11.62 -1.18
C ALA A 62 21.04 10.15 -0.70
N GLN A 63 20.06 9.37 -1.14
CA GLN A 63 19.94 7.95 -0.76
C GLN A 63 21.09 7.10 -1.31
N THR A 64 21.54 7.37 -2.53
CA THR A 64 22.65 6.62 -3.15
C THR A 64 24.02 6.94 -2.52
N ARG A 65 24.14 8.07 -1.82
CA ARG A 65 25.34 8.47 -1.05
C ARG A 65 25.27 8.13 0.43
N ARG A 66 24.12 7.65 0.90
CA ARG A 66 23.87 7.37 2.31
C ARG A 66 24.75 6.24 2.87
N TRP A 67 25.07 5.27 2.03
CA TRP A 67 25.87 4.11 2.39
C TRP A 67 27.10 3.97 1.50
N GLN A 68 28.11 3.25 1.99
CA GLN A 68 29.27 2.85 1.21
C GLN A 68 28.90 1.69 0.28
N LEU A 69 28.24 2.03 -0.83
CA LEU A 69 27.90 1.10 -1.91
C LEU A 69 28.96 1.14 -3.00
N ASP A 70 29.25 -0.02 -3.62
CA ASP A 70 30.02 -0.05 -4.86
C ASP A 70 29.24 0.61 -6.02
N ASP A 71 29.94 0.96 -7.11
CA ASP A 71 29.31 1.68 -8.22
C ASP A 71 28.13 0.91 -8.86
N PRO A 72 28.21 -0.42 -9.11
CA PRO A 72 27.07 -1.21 -9.57
C PRO A 72 25.85 -1.16 -8.62
N GLN A 73 26.06 -1.31 -7.32
CA GLN A 73 25.01 -1.21 -6.30
C GLN A 73 24.39 0.18 -6.27
N ARG A 74 25.22 1.22 -6.33
CA ARG A 74 24.77 2.61 -6.33
C ARG A 74 23.91 2.91 -7.56
N GLN A 75 24.36 2.48 -8.74
CA GLN A 75 23.58 2.62 -9.98
C GLN A 75 22.30 1.77 -9.97
N GLY A 76 22.35 0.57 -9.38
CA GLY A 76 21.18 -0.28 -9.16
C GLY A 76 20.12 0.41 -8.31
N LEU A 77 20.52 0.96 -7.16
CA LEU A 77 19.65 1.70 -6.26
C LEU A 77 19.05 2.94 -6.92
N ALA A 78 19.88 3.73 -7.63
CA ALA A 78 19.43 4.93 -8.33
C ALA A 78 18.33 4.62 -9.35
N ARG A 79 18.54 3.57 -10.16
CA ARG A 79 17.58 3.12 -11.17
C ARG A 79 16.29 2.60 -10.53
N GLU A 80 16.39 1.86 -9.44
CA GLU A 80 15.22 1.32 -8.75
C GLU A 80 14.35 2.43 -8.13
N LEU A 81 14.96 3.40 -7.44
CA LEU A 81 14.23 4.54 -6.88
C LEU A 81 13.59 5.40 -7.97
N LEU A 82 14.29 5.63 -9.09
CA LEU A 82 13.75 6.33 -10.25
C LEU A 82 12.55 5.59 -10.84
N ARG A 83 12.67 4.27 -11.02
CA ARG A 83 11.59 3.41 -11.52
C ARG A 83 10.37 3.46 -10.61
N ARG A 84 10.55 3.38 -9.29
CA ARG A 84 9.46 3.50 -8.29
C ARG A 84 8.80 4.88 -8.31
N GLY A 85 9.59 5.94 -8.45
CA GLY A 85 9.07 7.30 -8.61
C GLY A 85 8.21 7.46 -9.86
N ILE A 86 8.70 6.98 -11.00
CA ILE A 86 7.93 6.97 -12.25
C ILE A 86 6.66 6.13 -12.11
N GLU A 87 6.77 4.95 -11.51
CA GLU A 87 5.66 4.05 -11.25
C GLU A 87 4.58 4.71 -10.38
N SER A 88 4.97 5.38 -9.28
CA SER A 88 4.05 6.12 -8.41
C SER A 88 3.34 7.27 -9.13
N ARG A 89 4.04 7.97 -10.04
CA ARG A 89 3.42 9.00 -10.90
C ARG A 89 2.39 8.43 -11.86
N VAL A 90 2.67 7.25 -12.42
CA VAL A 90 1.81 6.59 -13.40
C VAL A 90 0.62 5.94 -12.72
N VAL A 91 0.84 5.28 -11.59
CA VAL A 91 -0.14 4.45 -10.87
C VAL A 91 -0.57 5.20 -9.62
N SER A 92 -1.45 6.18 -9.81
CA SER A 92 -2.03 6.92 -8.70
C SER A 92 -3.35 6.31 -8.26
N MET A 93 -3.47 6.12 -6.96
CA MET A 93 -4.72 5.79 -6.28
C MET A 93 -5.78 6.90 -6.39
N SER A 94 -5.33 8.12 -6.66
CA SER A 94 -6.16 9.31 -6.74
C SER A 94 -6.60 9.62 -8.16
N ASP A 95 -5.88 9.13 -9.17
CA ASP A 95 -6.11 9.49 -10.58
C ASP A 95 -5.57 8.45 -11.56
N GLU A 96 -6.43 7.95 -12.44
CA GLU A 96 -6.08 6.92 -13.42
C GLU A 96 -5.54 7.49 -14.75
N ARG A 97 -5.70 8.80 -14.99
CA ARG A 97 -5.28 9.45 -16.24
C ARG A 97 -3.79 9.28 -16.57
N PRO A 98 -2.85 9.31 -15.60
CA PRO A 98 -1.44 9.07 -15.90
C PRO A 98 -1.17 7.64 -16.42
N LEU A 99 -1.84 6.64 -15.84
CA LEU A 99 -1.76 5.26 -16.29
C LEU A 99 -2.36 5.10 -17.68
N GLU A 100 -3.55 5.66 -17.90
CA GLU A 100 -4.23 5.67 -19.20
C GLU A 100 -3.34 6.29 -20.29
N ALA A 101 -2.74 7.45 -20.01
CA ALA A 101 -1.81 8.11 -20.92
C ALA A 101 -0.61 7.22 -21.26
N LEU A 102 -0.03 6.51 -20.29
CA LEU A 102 1.13 5.65 -20.54
C LEU A 102 0.79 4.42 -21.42
N ILE A 103 -0.35 3.77 -21.15
CA ILE A 103 -0.69 2.47 -21.73
C ILE A 103 -1.29 2.59 -23.13
N THR A 104 -1.91 3.72 -23.44
CA THR A 104 -2.54 3.99 -24.74
C THR A 104 -1.52 4.36 -25.83
N HIS A 105 -0.27 4.63 -25.44
CA HIS A 105 0.83 4.90 -26.36
C HIS A 105 1.74 3.68 -26.53
N THR A 106 2.35 3.55 -27.69
CA THR A 106 3.38 2.55 -27.99
C THR A 106 4.70 2.84 -27.28
N SER A 107 5.60 1.86 -27.26
CA SER A 107 6.94 2.06 -26.71
C SER A 107 7.78 3.02 -27.54
N ASP A 108 7.55 3.08 -28.86
CA ASP A 108 8.24 4.03 -29.75
C ASP A 108 7.75 5.47 -29.51
N GLU A 109 6.45 5.68 -29.35
CA GLU A 109 5.90 6.99 -28.97
C GLU A 109 6.43 7.46 -27.61
N LEU A 110 6.54 6.56 -26.63
CA LEU A 110 7.16 6.83 -25.33
C LEU A 110 8.64 7.23 -25.47
N ARG A 111 9.42 6.48 -26.25
CA ARG A 111 10.82 6.83 -26.54
C ARG A 111 10.94 8.20 -27.21
N GLN A 112 10.08 8.49 -28.17
CA GLN A 112 10.07 9.78 -28.88
C GLN A 112 9.69 10.94 -27.95
N ALA A 113 8.67 10.76 -27.09
CA ALA A 113 8.29 11.77 -26.10
C ALA A 113 9.45 12.07 -25.15
N ILE A 114 10.12 11.04 -24.63
CA ILE A 114 11.28 11.19 -23.75
C ILE A 114 12.44 11.88 -24.48
N ALA A 115 12.71 11.52 -25.74
CA ALA A 115 13.74 12.16 -26.55
C ALA A 115 13.48 13.65 -26.86
N ARG A 116 12.22 14.10 -26.79
CA ARG A 116 11.85 15.51 -26.94
C ARG A 116 12.07 16.33 -25.66
N VAL A 117 12.19 15.68 -24.48
CA VAL A 117 12.43 16.36 -23.21
C VAL A 117 13.74 17.14 -23.27
N LYS A 118 13.68 18.42 -22.92
CA LYS A 118 14.85 19.33 -22.93
C LYS A 118 15.52 19.45 -21.56
N GLU A 119 14.83 19.02 -20.52
CA GLU A 119 15.33 19.03 -19.15
C GLU A 119 16.44 17.97 -18.97
N PRO A 120 17.41 18.19 -18.07
CA PRO A 120 18.39 17.16 -17.72
C PRO A 120 17.70 15.91 -17.18
N LEU A 121 18.03 14.76 -17.77
CA LEU A 121 17.52 13.45 -17.35
C LEU A 121 18.62 12.64 -16.67
N PRO A 122 18.35 11.98 -15.54
CA PRO A 122 19.30 11.05 -14.95
C PRO A 122 19.52 9.83 -15.86
N PRO A 123 20.69 9.15 -15.78
CA PRO A 123 20.91 7.91 -16.50
C PRO A 123 19.83 6.87 -16.20
N GLY A 124 19.33 6.18 -17.22
CA GLY A 124 18.31 5.15 -17.05
C GLY A 124 16.85 5.65 -17.08
N TYR A 125 16.61 6.95 -17.32
CA TYR A 125 15.26 7.53 -17.29
C TYR A 125 14.30 6.91 -18.31
N ALA A 126 14.77 6.73 -19.55
CA ALA A 126 13.97 6.13 -20.62
C ALA A 126 13.67 4.65 -20.32
N GLU A 127 14.68 3.92 -19.87
CA GLU A 127 14.60 2.52 -19.49
C GLU A 127 13.61 2.31 -18.34
N ALA A 128 13.61 3.22 -17.35
CA ALA A 128 12.69 3.16 -16.21
C ALA A 128 11.23 3.38 -16.66
N PHE A 129 10.96 4.38 -17.52
CA PHE A 129 9.62 4.60 -18.08
C PHE A 129 9.13 3.41 -18.91
N LEU A 130 10.00 2.84 -19.75
CA LEU A 130 9.68 1.67 -20.55
C LEU A 130 9.41 0.45 -19.67
N ALA A 131 10.19 0.24 -18.61
CA ALA A 131 9.96 -0.84 -17.66
C ALA A 131 8.60 -0.70 -16.95
N VAL A 132 8.22 0.53 -16.57
CA VAL A 132 6.89 0.82 -15.99
C VAL A 132 5.79 0.59 -17.02
N GLN A 133 5.95 1.09 -18.25
CA GLN A 133 4.96 0.86 -19.32
C GLN A 133 4.79 -0.64 -19.59
N GLU A 134 5.88 -1.37 -19.72
CA GLU A 134 5.88 -2.81 -19.97
C GLU A 134 5.20 -3.57 -18.84
N LYS A 135 5.55 -3.26 -17.58
CA LYS A 135 4.90 -3.82 -16.40
C LYS A 135 3.38 -3.63 -16.47
N TRP A 136 2.91 -2.38 -16.65
CA TRP A 136 1.50 -2.08 -16.50
C TRP A 136 0.64 -2.43 -17.71
N LYS A 137 1.16 -2.37 -18.94
CA LYS A 137 0.45 -2.87 -20.13
C LYS A 137 0.04 -4.33 -20.00
N HIS A 138 0.88 -5.15 -19.37
CA HIS A 138 0.63 -6.57 -19.17
C HIS A 138 -0.19 -6.88 -17.90
N SER A 139 -0.38 -5.90 -17.01
CA SER A 139 -1.07 -6.08 -15.72
C SER A 139 -2.49 -5.50 -15.65
N LEU A 140 -2.93 -4.78 -16.67
CA LEU A 140 -4.25 -4.12 -16.67
C LEU A 140 -5.47 -5.05 -16.77
N ASN A 141 -5.25 -6.34 -17.05
CA ASN A 141 -6.34 -7.31 -17.22
C ASN A 141 -6.66 -8.15 -15.98
N CYS A 142 -6.00 -7.92 -14.83
CA CYS A 142 -6.03 -8.93 -13.77
C CYS A 142 -6.93 -8.63 -12.57
N TRP A 143 -7.55 -7.44 -12.42
CA TRP A 143 -8.11 -7.10 -11.10
C TRP A 143 -9.32 -6.16 -11.00
N SER A 144 -10.24 -6.05 -11.99
CA SER A 144 -11.70 -5.98 -11.66
C SER A 144 -12.64 -5.99 -12.86
N ALA A 145 -13.91 -6.28 -12.52
CA ALA A 145 -15.10 -6.01 -13.31
C ALA A 145 -15.50 -4.54 -13.44
N SER A 146 -14.77 -3.63 -12.78
CA SER A 146 -15.17 -2.23 -12.71
C SER A 146 -14.95 -1.55 -14.06
N PRO A 147 -15.85 -0.67 -14.51
CA PRO A 147 -15.57 0.20 -15.65
C PRO A 147 -14.50 1.28 -15.35
N PHE A 148 -14.07 1.42 -14.08
CA PHE A 148 -13.06 2.40 -13.63
C PHE A 148 -11.75 1.73 -13.22
N ILE A 149 -10.60 2.27 -13.67
CA ILE A 149 -9.25 1.75 -13.44
C ILE A 149 -8.85 1.87 -11.96
N ALA A 150 -9.26 2.92 -11.26
CA ALA A 150 -9.04 3.05 -9.81
C ALA A 150 -9.59 1.86 -8.99
N ALA A 151 -10.67 1.24 -9.45
CA ALA A 151 -11.27 0.06 -8.82
C ALA A 151 -10.70 -1.28 -9.34
N ARG A 152 -9.80 -1.24 -10.33
CA ARG A 152 -9.07 -2.40 -10.87
C ARG A 152 -7.72 -2.61 -10.19
N VAL A 153 -7.22 -1.67 -9.39
CA VAL A 153 -5.88 -1.75 -8.78
C VAL A 153 -5.91 -2.28 -7.34
N LEU A 154 -7.09 -2.58 -6.76
CA LEU A 154 -7.20 -2.91 -5.34
C LEU A 154 -8.05 -4.14 -5.05
N SER A 155 -7.42 -5.30 -5.08
CA SER A 155 -8.07 -6.54 -4.69
C SER A 155 -8.14 -6.78 -3.18
N ASN A 156 -7.55 -5.93 -2.34
CA ASN A 156 -7.67 -6.05 -0.88
C ASN A 156 -8.89 -5.31 -0.31
N TRP A 157 -9.52 -4.43 -1.09
CA TRP A 157 -10.35 -3.34 -0.56
C TRP A 157 -11.84 -3.47 -0.83
N TYR A 158 -12.31 -4.49 -1.55
CA TYR A 158 -13.75 -4.66 -1.74
C TYR A 158 -14.41 -4.99 -0.39
N PRO A 159 -15.32 -4.12 0.10
CA PRO A 159 -16.25 -4.51 1.15
C PRO A 159 -17.10 -5.66 0.60
N ILE A 160 -17.21 -6.73 1.35
CA ILE A 160 -18.14 -7.82 1.11
C ILE A 160 -19.36 -7.47 1.97
N GLU A 161 -20.49 -7.12 1.33
CA GLU A 161 -21.72 -6.74 2.04
C GLU A 161 -22.16 -7.85 3.00
N GLU A 162 -21.96 -9.10 2.62
CA GLU A 162 -22.25 -10.31 3.39
C GLU A 162 -21.25 -10.57 4.54
N GLY A 163 -20.09 -9.92 4.51
CA GLY A 163 -18.96 -10.18 5.39
C GLY A 163 -18.25 -11.51 5.15
N ILE A 164 -17.09 -11.66 5.80
CA ILE A 164 -16.30 -12.87 5.88
C ILE A 164 -16.46 -13.45 7.28
N GLN A 165 -16.97 -14.68 7.37
CA GLN A 165 -16.97 -15.45 8.62
C GLN A 165 -15.63 -16.16 8.78
N LEU A 166 -14.82 -15.74 9.74
CA LEU A 166 -13.54 -16.40 10.06
C LEU A 166 -13.43 -16.59 11.57
N TYR A 167 -13.26 -17.85 11.97
CA TYR A 167 -13.08 -18.26 13.37
C TYR A 167 -14.20 -17.80 14.31
N GLY A 168 -15.46 -17.89 13.85
CA GLY A 168 -16.65 -17.58 14.68
C GLY A 168 -16.96 -16.08 14.81
N ALA A 169 -16.28 -15.22 14.05
CA ALA A 169 -16.54 -13.80 13.99
C ALA A 169 -16.74 -13.32 12.55
N SER A 170 -17.54 -12.26 12.41
CA SER A 170 -17.86 -11.62 11.13
C SER A 170 -16.96 -10.40 10.93
N TYR A 171 -16.28 -10.37 9.79
CA TYR A 171 -15.52 -9.23 9.29
C TYR A 171 -16.09 -8.82 7.94
N ASP A 172 -15.66 -7.72 7.35
CA ASP A 172 -16.27 -7.22 6.10
C ASP A 172 -15.38 -7.13 4.91
N SER A 173 -14.11 -7.28 5.18
CA SER A 173 -13.08 -7.34 4.22
C SER A 173 -11.99 -8.21 4.82
N THR A 174 -11.09 -8.68 3.97
CA THR A 174 -9.88 -9.30 4.49
C THR A 174 -9.06 -8.29 5.23
N GLU A 175 -9.07 -7.03 4.79
CA GLU A 175 -8.34 -5.94 5.40
C GLU A 175 -8.77 -5.74 6.86
N HIS A 176 -10.07 -5.62 7.13
CA HIS A 176 -10.59 -5.54 8.49
C HIS A 176 -10.24 -6.79 9.31
N PHE A 177 -10.45 -8.00 8.77
CA PHE A 177 -10.01 -9.21 9.46
C PHE A 177 -8.51 -9.16 9.80
N TRP A 178 -7.70 -8.63 8.89
CA TRP A 178 -6.26 -8.49 9.04
C TRP A 178 -5.86 -7.53 10.14
N GLN A 179 -6.51 -6.37 10.20
CA GLN A 179 -6.27 -5.39 11.26
C GLN A 179 -6.67 -5.97 12.62
N ALA A 180 -7.79 -6.69 12.68
CA ALA A 180 -8.30 -7.27 13.91
C ALA A 180 -7.43 -8.41 14.47
N VAL A 181 -6.88 -9.30 13.63
CA VAL A 181 -6.04 -10.42 14.11
C VAL A 181 -4.66 -9.96 14.60
N LYS A 182 -4.23 -8.75 14.25
CA LYS A 182 -2.99 -8.16 14.79
C LYS A 182 -3.08 -7.85 16.28
N TYR A 183 -4.28 -7.77 16.83
CA TYR A 183 -4.50 -7.61 18.26
C TYR A 183 -4.78 -8.94 18.94
N HIS A 184 -4.14 -9.18 20.10
CA HIS A 184 -4.49 -10.29 20.95
C HIS A 184 -5.94 -10.11 21.47
N PRO A 185 -6.73 -11.19 21.65
CA PRO A 185 -8.10 -11.09 22.17
C PRO A 185 -8.22 -10.35 23.51
N ASP A 186 -7.18 -10.42 24.32
CA ASP A 186 -7.12 -9.75 25.62
C ASP A 186 -6.51 -8.34 25.56
N THR A 187 -6.02 -7.85 24.41
CA THR A 187 -5.51 -6.47 24.36
C THR A 187 -6.66 -5.48 24.56
N THR A 188 -6.51 -4.57 25.53
CA THR A 188 -7.46 -3.51 25.85
C THR A 188 -7.07 -2.15 25.26
N VAL A 189 -8.02 -1.22 25.23
CA VAL A 189 -7.74 0.19 24.89
C VAL A 189 -6.76 0.83 25.88
N ALA A 190 -6.79 0.43 27.15
CA ALA A 190 -5.81 0.85 28.15
C ALA A 190 -4.39 0.39 27.80
N ASP A 191 -4.22 -0.86 27.36
CA ASP A 191 -2.91 -1.40 26.96
C ASP A 191 -2.34 -0.64 25.76
N LEU A 192 -3.18 -0.29 24.78
CA LEU A 192 -2.75 0.53 23.63
C LEU A 192 -2.33 1.94 24.07
N SER A 193 -3.12 2.56 24.94
CA SER A 193 -2.86 3.91 25.46
C SER A 193 -1.55 3.96 26.25
N GLU A 194 -1.28 2.93 27.05
CA GLU A 194 -0.03 2.75 27.78
C GLU A 194 1.15 2.57 26.83
N LEU A 195 1.04 1.70 25.82
CA LEU A 195 2.09 1.51 24.81
C LEU A 195 2.40 2.79 24.05
N ILE A 196 1.39 3.55 23.62
CA ILE A 196 1.60 4.88 23.01
C ILE A 196 2.35 5.79 23.99
N GLY A 197 2.02 5.72 25.28
CA GLY A 197 2.77 6.37 26.36
C GLY A 197 4.24 5.99 26.36
N VAL A 198 4.57 4.70 26.35
CA VAL A 198 5.95 4.22 26.29
C VAL A 198 6.64 4.73 25.01
N LEU A 199 5.97 4.64 23.86
CA LEU A 199 6.54 5.07 22.59
C LEU A 199 6.86 6.57 22.60
N GLN A 200 6.00 7.42 23.16
CA GLN A 200 6.23 8.87 23.23
C GLN A 200 7.46 9.28 24.08
N HIS A 201 7.90 8.43 25.00
CA HIS A 201 9.07 8.69 25.86
C HIS A 201 10.34 8.01 25.36
N SER A 202 10.31 7.37 24.19
CA SER A 202 11.44 6.65 23.61
C SER A 202 12.26 7.54 22.67
N ASP A 203 13.57 7.30 22.58
CA ASP A 203 14.44 7.99 21.62
C ASP A 203 14.42 7.32 20.24
N TRP A 204 13.46 7.74 19.42
CA TRP A 204 13.32 7.21 18.06
C TRP A 204 14.42 7.67 17.11
N ASN A 205 15.11 8.78 17.38
CA ASN A 205 16.15 9.27 16.49
C ASN A 205 17.33 8.29 16.46
N SER A 206 17.82 7.90 17.63
CA SER A 206 18.90 6.90 17.74
C SER A 206 18.45 5.53 17.25
N TRP A 207 17.20 5.14 17.55
CA TRP A 207 16.66 3.85 17.12
C TRP A 207 16.52 3.74 15.60
N LEU A 208 15.96 4.77 14.94
CA LEU A 208 15.84 4.84 13.48
C LEU A 208 17.21 4.97 12.82
N ALA A 209 18.14 5.74 13.40
CA ALA A 209 19.50 5.90 12.87
C ALA A 209 20.23 4.56 12.70
N ARG A 210 19.95 3.57 13.56
CA ARG A 210 20.48 2.21 13.42
C ARG A 210 19.93 1.49 12.19
N LEU A 211 18.62 1.54 11.96
CA LEU A 211 17.99 0.93 10.77
C LEU A 211 18.47 1.62 9.49
N ASP A 212 18.56 2.93 9.57
CA ASP A 212 19.01 3.84 8.52
C ASP A 212 20.48 3.63 8.14
N GLY A 213 21.34 3.28 9.11
CA GLY A 213 22.78 3.13 8.91
C GLY A 213 23.20 1.83 8.22
N ASP A 214 22.34 0.81 8.19
CA ASP A 214 22.64 -0.49 7.59
C ASP A 214 21.84 -0.71 6.29
N PRO A 215 22.48 -0.71 5.10
CA PRO A 215 21.77 -0.92 3.84
C PRO A 215 21.15 -2.32 3.75
N LYS A 216 21.65 -3.30 4.51
CA LYS A 216 21.06 -4.66 4.56
C LYS A 216 19.76 -4.69 5.33
N ILE A 217 19.51 -3.71 6.20
CA ILE A 217 18.25 -3.54 6.92
C ILE A 217 17.34 -2.61 6.14
N TYR A 218 17.81 -1.42 5.77
CA TYR A 218 16.97 -0.39 5.14
C TYR A 218 16.45 -0.82 3.77
N LEU A 219 17.32 -1.19 2.82
CA LEU A 219 16.92 -1.43 1.42
C LEU A 219 15.82 -2.48 1.25
N PRO A 220 15.87 -3.66 1.90
CA PRO A 220 14.78 -4.63 1.78
C PRO A 220 13.51 -4.24 2.55
N ASN A 221 13.57 -3.25 3.44
CA ASN A 221 12.47 -2.85 4.32
C ASN A 221 12.10 -1.36 4.19
N ALA A 222 12.48 -0.69 3.10
CA ALA A 222 12.41 0.77 3.01
C ALA A 222 11.00 1.32 3.30
N TYR A 223 9.96 0.63 2.82
CA TYR A 223 8.58 1.01 3.14
C TYR A 223 8.26 0.91 4.64
N ALA A 224 8.64 -0.19 5.30
CA ALA A 224 8.42 -0.36 6.74
C ALA A 224 9.23 0.66 7.56
N VAL A 225 10.45 0.99 7.14
CA VAL A 225 11.28 1.98 7.84
C VAL A 225 10.70 3.39 7.68
N GLU A 226 10.26 3.78 6.49
CA GLU A 226 9.62 5.09 6.30
C GLU A 226 8.23 5.16 6.96
N PHE A 227 7.48 4.05 7.00
CA PHE A 227 6.27 3.91 7.80
C PHE A 227 6.52 4.16 9.28
N LEU A 228 7.56 3.54 9.84
CA LEU A 228 7.97 3.74 11.23
C LEU A 228 8.43 5.18 11.47
N ARG A 229 9.23 5.75 10.56
CA ARG A 229 9.67 7.14 10.66
C ARG A 229 8.48 8.10 10.74
N HIS A 230 7.46 7.89 9.91
CA HIS A 230 6.23 8.67 9.94
C HIS A 230 5.44 8.45 11.23
N ASN A 231 5.12 7.21 11.58
CA ASN A 231 4.19 6.91 12.68
C ASN A 231 4.80 7.00 14.09
N LEU A 232 6.14 6.97 14.23
CA LEU A 232 6.85 7.24 15.48
C LEU A 232 7.05 8.74 15.73
N ALA A 233 6.71 9.61 14.77
CA ALA A 233 6.80 11.04 14.95
C ALA A 233 5.88 11.52 16.10
N PRO A 234 6.31 12.48 16.94
CA PRO A 234 5.56 12.89 18.13
C PRO A 234 4.11 13.31 17.84
N GLU A 235 3.88 13.98 16.71
CA GLU A 235 2.56 14.38 16.24
C GLU A 235 1.67 13.19 15.87
N ARG A 236 2.22 12.14 15.25
CA ARG A 236 1.47 10.93 14.89
C ARG A 236 1.14 10.09 16.11
N LEU A 237 2.08 9.93 17.03
CA LEU A 237 1.81 9.26 18.32
C LEU A 237 0.75 10.01 19.14
N ARG A 238 0.73 11.35 19.09
CA ARG A 238 -0.33 12.15 19.72
C ARG A 238 -1.68 11.93 19.03
N TRP A 239 -1.70 11.95 17.70
CA TRP A 239 -2.89 11.68 16.91
C TRP A 239 -3.50 10.32 17.26
N PHE A 240 -2.73 9.23 17.31
CA PHE A 240 -3.24 7.91 17.73
C PHE A 240 -3.91 7.95 19.11
N ARG A 241 -3.33 8.65 20.08
CA ARG A 241 -3.93 8.80 21.41
C ARG A 241 -5.24 9.57 21.36
N GLU A 242 -5.30 10.64 20.58
CA GLU A 242 -6.51 11.48 20.45
C GLU A 242 -7.65 10.69 19.80
N GLU A 243 -7.37 9.94 18.73
CA GLU A 243 -8.35 9.09 18.05
C GLU A 243 -8.90 7.97 18.96
N LEU A 244 -8.04 7.31 19.75
CA LEU A 244 -8.51 6.31 20.73
C LEU A 244 -9.51 6.90 21.74
N ASN A 245 -9.42 8.20 22.05
CA ASN A 245 -10.34 8.89 22.95
C ASN A 245 -11.62 9.39 22.26
N HIS A 246 -11.62 9.51 20.93
CA HIS A 246 -12.71 10.16 20.18
C HIS A 246 -13.98 9.30 20.09
N HIS A 247 -13.85 7.98 20.18
CA HIS A 247 -14.95 7.03 19.92
C HIS A 247 -15.74 6.58 21.15
N GLY A 248 -15.60 7.25 22.30
CA GLY A 248 -16.29 6.87 23.55
C GLY A 248 -15.94 5.44 23.99
N LEU A 249 -14.70 5.02 23.77
CA LEU A 249 -14.17 3.72 24.18
C LEU A 249 -13.87 3.73 25.68
N ASN A 250 -14.18 2.63 26.37
CA ASN A 250 -13.77 2.46 27.76
C ASN A 250 -12.36 1.86 27.81
N PRO A 251 -11.54 2.19 28.83
CA PRO A 251 -10.20 1.62 28.97
C PRO A 251 -10.18 0.08 28.99
N GLY A 252 -11.23 -0.56 29.54
CA GLY A 252 -11.36 -2.02 29.61
C GLY A 252 -11.90 -2.68 28.34
N ASP A 253 -12.29 -1.92 27.31
CA ASP A 253 -12.81 -2.48 26.07
C ASP A 253 -11.70 -3.28 25.36
N ARG A 254 -12.03 -4.49 24.90
CA ARG A 254 -11.10 -5.33 24.13
C ARG A 254 -11.06 -4.88 22.68
N VAL A 255 -9.86 -4.59 22.18
CA VAL A 255 -9.63 -3.99 20.86
C VAL A 255 -10.19 -4.85 19.72
N ARG A 256 -10.01 -6.17 19.80
CA ARG A 256 -10.54 -7.07 18.78
C ARG A 256 -12.07 -7.13 18.79
N THR A 257 -12.69 -7.01 19.96
CA THR A 257 -14.16 -7.04 20.10
C THR A 257 -14.81 -5.78 19.56
N ILE A 258 -14.19 -4.61 19.75
CA ILE A 258 -14.74 -3.33 19.25
C ILE A 258 -14.67 -3.21 17.72
N GLN A 259 -13.77 -3.93 17.06
CA GLN A 259 -13.66 -3.99 15.59
C GLN A 259 -14.69 -4.96 14.98
N GLN A 260 -15.05 -6.04 15.68
CA GLN A 260 -15.98 -7.04 15.16
C GLN A 260 -17.35 -6.46 14.79
N ARG A 261 -17.90 -6.92 13.66
CA ARG A 261 -19.30 -6.65 13.33
C ARG A 261 -20.22 -7.41 14.26
N SER A 262 -21.12 -6.68 14.91
CA SER A 262 -22.32 -7.22 15.54
C SER A 262 -23.56 -6.65 14.83
N ASN A 263 -24.76 -6.80 15.40
CA ASN A 263 -25.99 -6.27 14.79
C ASN A 263 -26.10 -4.73 14.81
N THR A 264 -25.02 -4.01 15.15
CA THR A 264 -24.96 -2.55 15.24
C THR A 264 -24.29 -1.95 14.00
N SER A 265 -24.55 -0.66 13.73
CA SER A 265 -23.85 0.11 12.71
C SER A 265 -22.34 0.14 12.94
N PHE A 266 -21.57 0.37 11.86
CA PHE A 266 -20.13 0.60 11.92
C PHE A 266 -19.79 1.65 12.96
N ARG A 267 -18.86 1.28 13.87
CA ARG A 267 -18.31 2.22 14.84
C ARG A 267 -17.22 3.10 14.22
N PHE A 268 -16.56 2.60 13.18
CA PHE A 268 -15.44 3.23 12.48
C PHE A 268 -15.70 3.25 10.97
N SER A 269 -15.26 4.31 10.31
CA SER A 269 -15.17 4.39 8.85
C SER A 269 -14.06 3.47 8.33
N ALA A 270 -14.12 3.13 7.04
CA ALA A 270 -13.07 2.32 6.40
C ALA A 270 -11.67 2.97 6.50
N PHE A 271 -11.61 4.31 6.57
CA PHE A 271 -10.37 5.04 6.78
C PHE A 271 -9.84 4.85 8.20
N GLU A 272 -10.70 4.94 9.22
CA GLU A 272 -10.32 4.73 10.62
C GLU A 272 -9.90 3.28 10.87
N GLU A 273 -10.61 2.29 10.31
CA GLU A 273 -10.18 0.89 10.37
C GLU A 273 -8.73 0.72 9.87
N LYS A 274 -8.43 1.33 8.73
CA LYS A 274 -7.08 1.31 8.18
C LYS A 274 -6.05 2.05 9.03
N VAL A 275 -6.30 3.33 9.28
CA VAL A 275 -5.25 4.21 9.81
C VAL A 275 -5.19 4.15 11.33
N LEU A 276 -6.31 4.05 12.04
CA LEU A 276 -6.29 3.92 13.50
C LEU A 276 -5.90 2.50 13.92
N TRP A 277 -6.61 1.47 13.42
CA TRP A 277 -6.40 0.10 13.88
C TRP A 277 -5.29 -0.62 13.11
N GLY A 278 -5.26 -0.51 11.79
CA GLY A 278 -4.22 -1.11 10.97
C GLY A 278 -2.84 -0.55 11.25
N ASP A 279 -2.64 0.76 11.03
CA ASP A 279 -1.31 1.36 11.18
C ASP A 279 -0.80 1.31 12.63
N LEU A 280 -1.67 1.42 13.63
CA LEU A 280 -1.23 1.32 15.03
C LEU A 280 -0.76 -0.09 15.38
N ALA A 281 -1.46 -1.12 14.90
CA ALA A 281 -1.00 -2.50 15.08
C ALA A 281 0.34 -2.73 14.36
N ASP A 282 0.46 -2.25 13.12
CA ASP A 282 1.69 -2.37 12.33
C ASP A 282 2.85 -1.64 12.99
N LEU A 283 2.61 -0.46 13.55
CA LEU A 283 3.59 0.27 14.35
C LEU A 283 4.15 -0.60 15.48
N PHE A 284 3.29 -1.20 16.31
CA PHE A 284 3.73 -2.02 17.43
C PHE A 284 4.47 -3.28 17.00
N HIS A 285 3.93 -4.03 16.02
CA HIS A 285 4.57 -5.24 15.53
C HIS A 285 5.92 -4.95 14.85
N LEU A 286 6.00 -3.88 14.04
CA LEU A 286 7.24 -3.51 13.36
C LEU A 286 8.29 -3.00 14.33
N VAL A 287 7.93 -2.21 15.36
CA VAL A 287 8.86 -1.83 16.43
C VAL A 287 9.40 -3.09 17.12
N TYR A 288 8.55 -4.06 17.45
CA TYR A 288 8.99 -5.33 18.06
C TYR A 288 9.98 -6.08 17.14
N VAL A 289 9.65 -6.20 15.85
CA VAL A 289 10.47 -6.93 14.86
C VAL A 289 11.83 -6.28 14.67
N PHE A 290 11.90 -4.95 14.58
CA PHE A 290 13.14 -4.24 14.31
C PHE A 290 13.96 -3.94 15.57
N SER A 291 13.38 -3.97 16.77
CA SER A 291 14.10 -3.79 18.03
C SER A 291 15.06 -4.93 18.34
N LEU A 292 16.21 -4.57 18.92
CA LEU A 292 17.19 -5.55 19.40
C LEU A 292 16.58 -6.42 20.51
N PRO A 293 17.08 -7.67 20.71
CA PRO A 293 16.52 -8.57 21.72
C PRO A 293 16.50 -8.03 23.14
N ASP A 294 17.46 -7.16 23.48
CA ASP A 294 17.67 -6.54 24.79
C ASP A 294 17.05 -5.14 24.92
N ASP A 295 16.43 -4.62 23.86
CA ASP A 295 15.76 -3.32 23.86
C ASP A 295 14.53 -3.35 24.79
N PRO A 296 14.44 -2.47 25.81
CA PRO A 296 13.32 -2.48 26.76
C PRO A 296 11.95 -2.35 26.10
N ILE A 297 11.83 -1.65 24.97
CA ILE A 297 10.55 -1.53 24.26
C ILE A 297 10.04 -2.88 23.77
N ARG A 298 10.95 -3.79 23.40
CA ARG A 298 10.61 -5.13 22.93
C ARG A 298 9.92 -5.94 24.01
N LYS A 299 10.36 -5.79 25.27
CA LYS A 299 9.72 -6.41 26.42
C LYS A 299 8.32 -5.82 26.66
N ALA A 300 8.19 -4.49 26.65
CA ALA A 300 6.90 -3.83 26.85
C ALA A 300 5.86 -4.24 25.79
N LEU A 301 6.28 -4.39 24.53
CA LEU A 301 5.45 -4.86 23.42
C LEU A 301 5.06 -6.34 23.59
N ALA A 302 6.01 -7.21 23.98
CA ALA A 302 5.74 -8.63 24.19
C ALA A 302 4.77 -8.88 25.34
N GLU A 303 4.88 -8.15 26.45
CA GLU A 303 3.96 -8.23 27.59
C GLU A 303 2.52 -7.87 27.22
N ARG A 304 2.33 -7.12 26.12
CA ARG A 304 1.04 -6.71 25.58
C ARG A 304 0.71 -7.41 24.26
N HIS A 305 1.40 -8.53 23.99
CA HIS A 305 1.16 -9.47 22.90
C HIS A 305 1.45 -8.96 21.47
N PHE A 306 2.31 -7.97 21.31
CA PHE A 306 2.79 -7.52 19.99
C PHE A 306 4.06 -8.25 19.52
N ASP A 307 4.37 -9.39 20.13
CA ASP A 307 5.44 -10.31 19.73
C ASP A 307 4.98 -11.35 18.70
N ALA A 308 3.66 -11.49 18.51
CA ALA A 308 3.05 -12.52 17.68
C ALA A 308 1.60 -12.15 17.29
N ILE A 309 1.08 -12.90 16.31
CA ILE A 309 -0.31 -12.89 15.87
C ILE A 309 -1.03 -14.08 16.52
N TYR A 310 -2.24 -13.82 17.03
CA TYR A 310 -2.99 -14.79 17.83
C TYR A 310 -4.35 -15.10 17.21
N LEU A 311 -4.57 -16.38 16.90
CA LEU A 311 -5.78 -16.86 16.27
C LEU A 311 -6.30 -18.12 16.96
N GLY A 312 -7.34 -17.94 17.77
CA GLY A 312 -7.78 -18.98 18.70
C GLY A 312 -6.63 -19.35 19.65
N LYS A 313 -6.21 -20.61 19.64
CA LYS A 313 -5.07 -21.11 20.44
C LYS A 313 -3.73 -21.01 19.72
N ARG A 314 -3.70 -20.60 18.45
CA ARG A 314 -2.47 -20.51 17.65
C ARG A 314 -1.76 -19.19 17.93
N ARG A 315 -0.48 -19.27 18.26
CA ARG A 315 0.46 -18.14 18.31
C ARG A 315 1.43 -18.28 17.14
N MET A 316 1.52 -17.26 16.29
CA MET A 316 2.39 -17.26 15.11
C MET A 316 3.24 -15.98 15.14
N GLY A 317 4.54 -16.06 14.89
CA GLY A 317 5.35 -14.85 14.79
C GLY A 317 4.82 -13.93 13.68
N PHE A 318 4.85 -12.62 13.90
CA PHE A 318 4.53 -11.66 12.84
C PHE A 318 5.46 -11.89 11.63
N ILE A 319 4.89 -12.06 10.43
CA ILE A 319 5.63 -12.38 9.19
C ILE A 319 6.31 -13.78 9.18
N SER A 320 6.09 -14.63 10.20
CA SER A 320 6.61 -16.00 10.29
C SER A 320 6.00 -16.92 9.23
N GLN A 321 6.67 -18.03 8.89
CA GLN A 321 6.18 -19.03 7.93
C GLN A 321 4.77 -19.54 8.25
N ASP A 322 4.43 -19.69 9.53
CA ASP A 322 3.09 -20.11 9.95
C ASP A 322 2.04 -19.04 9.68
N PHE A 323 2.37 -17.78 9.96
CA PHE A 323 1.54 -16.63 9.58
C PHE A 323 1.38 -16.56 8.05
N ARG A 324 2.45 -16.83 7.30
CA ARG A 324 2.42 -16.89 5.83
C ARG A 324 1.49 -17.98 5.30
N SER A 325 1.51 -19.14 5.95
CA SER A 325 0.68 -20.28 5.57
C SER A 325 -0.80 -20.01 5.83
N LEU A 326 -1.12 -19.39 6.98
CA LEU A 326 -2.47 -18.93 7.28
C LEU A 326 -2.96 -17.91 6.24
N MET A 327 -2.10 -16.97 5.84
CA MET A 327 -2.44 -16.00 4.81
C MET A 327 -2.88 -16.67 3.52
N LEU A 328 -2.11 -17.64 3.04
CA LEU A 328 -2.47 -18.39 1.85
C LEU A 328 -3.79 -19.15 2.00
N GLU A 329 -4.08 -19.68 3.19
CA GLU A 329 -5.36 -20.35 3.49
C GLU A 329 -6.54 -19.38 3.36
N ILE A 330 -6.44 -18.19 3.95
CA ILE A 330 -7.48 -17.15 3.85
C ILE A 330 -7.67 -16.72 2.39
N TRP A 331 -6.57 -16.53 1.65
CA TRP A 331 -6.64 -16.18 0.24
C TRP A 331 -7.26 -17.29 -0.62
N LYS A 332 -6.97 -18.56 -0.32
CA LYS A 332 -7.63 -19.71 -0.97
C LYS A 332 -9.14 -19.67 -0.75
N VAL A 333 -9.59 -19.51 0.50
CA VAL A 333 -11.02 -19.48 0.84
C VAL A 333 -11.69 -18.27 0.22
N LYS A 334 -11.15 -17.07 0.40
CA LYS A 334 -11.77 -15.84 -0.07
C LYS A 334 -11.80 -15.74 -1.59
N TYR A 335 -10.66 -15.97 -2.24
CA TYR A 335 -10.49 -15.56 -3.62
C TYR A 335 -10.57 -16.75 -4.60
N LEU A 336 -9.97 -17.89 -4.29
CA LEU A 336 -10.01 -19.03 -5.21
C LEU A 336 -11.37 -19.74 -5.25
N GLN A 337 -12.21 -19.56 -4.23
CA GLN A 337 -13.61 -20.02 -4.29
C GLN A 337 -14.50 -19.12 -5.17
N MET A 338 -14.07 -17.89 -5.49
CA MET A 338 -14.78 -17.01 -6.42
C MET A 338 -14.44 -17.39 -7.86
N PRO A 339 -15.39 -17.92 -8.67
CA PRO A 339 -15.08 -18.47 -9.99
C PRO A 339 -14.40 -17.46 -10.92
N ARG A 340 -14.91 -16.22 -10.95
CA ARG A 340 -14.37 -15.14 -11.77
C ARG A 340 -12.93 -14.78 -11.39
N PHE A 341 -12.65 -14.72 -10.08
CA PHE A 341 -11.30 -14.41 -9.62
C PHE A 341 -10.33 -15.52 -10.00
N ARG A 342 -10.73 -16.78 -9.77
CA ARG A 342 -9.94 -17.96 -10.13
C ARG A 342 -9.64 -17.99 -11.63
N GLU A 343 -10.64 -17.74 -12.47
CA GLU A 343 -10.48 -17.67 -13.93
C GLU A 343 -9.43 -16.61 -14.29
N VAL A 344 -9.59 -15.38 -13.80
CA VAL A 344 -8.67 -14.27 -14.07
C VAL A 344 -7.25 -14.60 -13.63
N ILE A 345 -7.04 -15.00 -12.37
CA ILE A 345 -5.68 -15.25 -11.87
C ILE A 345 -5.03 -16.48 -12.55
N SER A 346 -5.80 -17.49 -12.92
CA SER A 346 -5.31 -18.66 -13.68
C SER A 346 -4.97 -18.35 -15.13
N SER A 347 -5.60 -17.31 -15.70
CA SER A 347 -5.38 -16.86 -17.07
C SER A 347 -4.11 -16.01 -17.24
N ILE A 348 -3.51 -15.52 -16.13
CA ILE A 348 -2.29 -14.74 -16.15
C ILE A 348 -1.12 -15.62 -16.62
N PRO A 349 -0.49 -15.33 -17.77
CA PRO A 349 0.65 -16.07 -18.27
C PRO A 349 1.80 -16.14 -17.24
N LEU A 350 2.52 -17.27 -17.19
CA LEU A 350 3.55 -17.53 -16.17
C LEU A 350 4.74 -16.55 -16.23
N ASP A 351 5.03 -16.04 -17.43
CA ASP A 351 6.03 -15.02 -17.75
C ASP A 351 5.66 -13.64 -17.21
N ILE A 352 4.37 -13.37 -16.95
CA ILE A 352 3.97 -12.17 -16.20
C ILE A 352 4.34 -12.39 -14.73
N LYS A 353 5.22 -11.54 -14.21
CA LYS A 353 5.59 -11.57 -12.79
C LYS A 353 4.49 -10.93 -11.96
N LEU A 354 4.04 -11.60 -10.90
CA LEU A 354 2.96 -11.06 -10.08
C LEU A 354 3.38 -9.89 -9.18
N GLU A 355 4.69 -9.60 -9.09
CA GLU A 355 5.22 -8.32 -8.60
C GLU A 355 4.74 -7.12 -9.41
N HIS A 356 4.23 -7.39 -10.61
CA HIS A 356 3.64 -6.36 -11.46
C HIS A 356 2.28 -5.84 -10.94
N PHE A 357 1.68 -6.49 -9.94
CA PHE A 357 0.38 -6.10 -9.36
C PHE A 357 0.49 -5.43 -7.99
N LEU A 358 1.71 -5.19 -7.52
CA LEU A 358 1.98 -4.54 -6.25
C LEU A 358 2.59 -3.17 -6.46
N ASN A 359 2.20 -2.22 -5.62
CA ASN A 359 2.79 -0.89 -5.55
C ASN A 359 3.26 -0.55 -4.13
N ASP A 360 4.11 0.46 -4.03
CA ASP A 360 4.53 1.08 -2.78
C ASP A 360 3.33 1.73 -2.08
N GLY A 361 2.61 0.95 -1.28
CA GLY A 361 1.40 1.40 -0.58
C GLY A 361 0.41 0.30 -0.20
N ASP A 362 0.63 -0.95 -0.63
CA ASP A 362 -0.32 -2.03 -0.38
C ASP A 362 -0.31 -2.52 1.07
N SER A 363 0.87 -2.66 1.71
CA SER A 363 0.97 -2.93 3.14
C SER A 363 2.41 -2.81 3.68
N PRO A 364 2.68 -2.06 4.76
CA PRO A 364 4.03 -1.89 5.32
C PRO A 364 4.49 -3.11 6.16
N ASP A 365 3.55 -3.96 6.55
CA ASP A 365 3.77 -5.11 7.44
C ASP A 365 4.42 -6.33 6.77
N ILE A 366 4.26 -6.49 5.46
CA ILE A 366 4.78 -7.65 4.72
C ILE A 366 5.77 -7.14 3.68
N PRO A 367 7.06 -7.50 3.77
CA PRO A 367 8.04 -7.13 2.75
C PRO A 367 7.55 -7.54 1.36
N ILE A 368 7.66 -6.63 0.37
CA ILE A 368 7.18 -6.85 -1.01
C ILE A 368 7.59 -8.22 -1.57
N PRO A 369 8.84 -8.72 -1.43
CA PRO A 369 9.21 -10.04 -1.94
C PRO A 369 8.38 -11.20 -1.35
N VAL A 370 7.97 -11.09 -0.09
CA VAL A 370 7.09 -12.07 0.57
C VAL A 370 5.70 -12.01 -0.06
N TYR A 371 5.19 -10.81 -0.32
CA TYR A 371 3.90 -10.60 -0.96
C TYR A 371 3.86 -11.14 -2.40
N VAL A 372 4.92 -10.89 -3.17
CA VAL A 372 5.13 -11.49 -4.49
C VAL A 372 5.12 -13.02 -4.43
N GLY A 373 5.76 -13.59 -3.40
CA GLY A 373 5.71 -15.01 -3.11
C GLY A 373 4.28 -15.53 -2.94
N TYR A 374 3.43 -14.82 -2.20
CA TYR A 374 2.02 -15.22 -2.01
C TYR A 374 1.25 -15.24 -3.31
N LEU A 375 1.31 -14.15 -4.07
CA LEU A 375 0.57 -14.05 -5.32
C LEU A 375 0.96 -15.19 -6.26
N ASN A 376 2.26 -15.53 -6.33
CA ASN A 376 2.74 -16.61 -7.19
C ASN A 376 2.21 -17.97 -6.75
N GLN A 377 2.16 -18.23 -5.44
CA GLN A 377 1.56 -19.46 -4.91
C GLN A 377 0.05 -19.52 -5.18
N ILE A 378 -0.68 -18.41 -5.04
CA ILE A 378 -2.13 -18.35 -5.32
C ILE A 378 -2.41 -18.61 -6.80
N ARG A 379 -1.61 -18.04 -7.73
CA ARG A 379 -1.74 -18.33 -9.17
C ARG A 379 -1.52 -19.80 -9.48
N GLN A 380 -0.49 -20.43 -8.88
CA GLN A 380 -0.24 -21.86 -9.06
C GLN A 380 -1.42 -22.71 -8.55
N LEU A 381 -2.00 -22.34 -7.41
CA LEU A 381 -3.16 -23.01 -6.82
C LEU A 381 -4.44 -22.82 -7.66
N ALA A 382 -4.61 -21.68 -8.32
CA ALA A 382 -5.75 -21.44 -9.21
C ALA A 382 -5.72 -22.35 -10.44
N GLY A 383 -4.53 -22.51 -11.04
CA GLY A 383 -4.30 -23.32 -12.24
C GLY A 383 -4.22 -24.83 -11.98
N SER A 384 -4.04 -25.26 -10.72
CA SER A 384 -4.08 -26.68 -10.40
C SER A 384 -5.53 -27.20 -10.39
N LYS A 385 -5.83 -28.17 -11.26
CA LYS A 385 -7.15 -28.83 -11.38
C LYS A 385 -7.61 -29.61 -10.13
N LYS A 386 -6.86 -29.56 -9.02
CA LYS A 386 -7.16 -30.31 -7.78
C LYS A 386 -7.23 -29.35 -6.61
N ILE A 387 -8.42 -28.85 -6.34
CA ILE A 387 -8.88 -28.68 -4.97
C ILE A 387 -10.03 -29.69 -4.88
N SER A 388 -9.67 -30.93 -4.53
CA SER A 388 -10.65 -31.99 -4.26
C SER A 388 -11.53 -31.56 -3.08
N GLU A 389 -12.80 -31.94 -3.22
CA GLU A 389 -13.92 -31.87 -2.28
C GLU A 389 -13.58 -31.89 -0.78
#